data_AF-A0A4Y2UIU4-F1
#
_entry.id   AF-A0A4Y2UIU4-F1
#
_cell.length_a   1.000
_cell.length_b   1.000
_cell.length_c   1.000
_cell.angle_alpha   90.00
_cell.angle_beta   90.00
_cell.angle_gamma   90.00
#
_symmetry.space_group_name_H-M   'P 1'
#
loop_
_entity.id
_entity.type
_entity.pdbx_description
1 polymer ?
#
loop_
_entity_poly.entity_id
_entity_poly.type
_entity_poly.pdbx_seq_one_letter_code
_entity_poly.pdbx_strand_id
1 'polypeptide(L)'
;MISLDIKNAFNSIKWADLINLLQKYNTPSKLVKIFDSFLKERSVILNNGDRWNYNIGVPQGSSCGPILWLLVANEALDMFLEQENFLVQAFADDFVILLKASASYRFTEMSKEIMLKFESWATKYNLVFSENKSKYIMFKVKKTITHFPGIYLYGKRISYTNELKYLGIVFDPNQSFMIHLDRIQEKIVRLNEKLRRITRATWGLRPEMVKEIYLSILERIILYGVEIWYRDRVKMNAKLLQIQRYPLLSITKAYRTTSNEALQILSGCVPIDLKAQMIVEMDSNIRGVALSDNTHSIDFEIEERIKPWEISRISWDYFANMCNRFSVFTDGSKMNGKVGSAFVIYLGEDEIDSFTYRLSDNSSVFMAEVFAINKAIDEIILRNLDHVDLITDSRSALMALDSPFEKRVYVNSIKRKIVNYSGEINLKWVRAHKGTKGNERADYLAKLAIEKQEIDCLFHETRTETRLRVKQNMIQSWQTRWDSSKNGKVTREFFKKVCVKRVQGDFYLNQIYTGHGIFRTHQYRFFSKTNVCHCGDEIGDMQHVLLECRLWSIQRNQLKIKLNNSLKILLGQEKFRIFCRFVIQSLLNLEIET
;
A
#
# COMPACT_ATOMS: atom_id res chain seq x y z
N MET A 1 27.89 -2.60 0.30
CA MET A 1 26.88 -3.67 0.16
C MET A 1 27.41 -4.71 -0.79
N ILE A 2 27.53 -5.95 -0.32
CA ILE A 2 27.96 -7.11 -1.10
C ILE A 2 26.74 -7.99 -1.27
N SER A 3 26.44 -8.42 -2.49
CA SER A 3 25.40 -9.39 -2.79
C SER A 3 26.06 -10.71 -3.19
N LEU A 4 25.63 -11.79 -2.55
CA LEU A 4 26.07 -13.15 -2.79
C LEU A 4 24.90 -13.96 -3.37
N ASP A 5 25.16 -14.65 -4.46
CA ASP A 5 24.20 -15.50 -5.18
C ASP A 5 24.61 -16.97 -5.01
N ILE A 6 23.69 -17.85 -4.66
CA ILE A 6 23.96 -19.29 -4.50
C ILE A 6 23.58 -20.03 -5.78
N LYS A 7 24.49 -20.87 -6.30
CA LYS A 7 24.20 -21.73 -7.45
C LYS A 7 23.24 -22.84 -7.03
N ASN A 8 22.10 -22.91 -7.70
CA ASN A 8 21.16 -24.04 -7.58
C ASN A 8 20.78 -24.36 -6.12
N ALA A 9 20.50 -23.31 -5.34
CA ALA A 9 20.36 -23.36 -3.88
C ALA A 9 19.39 -24.46 -3.41
N PHE A 10 18.13 -24.38 -3.88
CA PHE A 10 17.06 -25.29 -3.45
C PHE A 10 17.32 -26.75 -3.82
N ASN A 11 18.07 -27.05 -4.88
CA ASN A 11 18.27 -28.42 -5.37
C ASN A 11 19.51 -29.10 -4.76
N SER A 12 20.34 -28.37 -4.01
CA SER A 12 21.66 -28.86 -3.57
C SER A 12 21.67 -29.40 -2.13
N ILE A 13 20.66 -29.08 -1.33
CA ILE A 13 20.59 -29.45 0.11
C ILE A 13 20.30 -30.94 0.29
N LYS A 14 21.02 -31.61 1.18
CA LYS A 14 20.72 -33.01 1.52
C LYS A 14 19.56 -33.11 2.50
N TRP A 15 18.66 -34.08 2.30
CA TRP A 15 17.53 -34.28 3.22
C TRP A 15 17.96 -34.62 4.64
N ALA A 16 19.08 -35.33 4.81
CA ALA A 16 19.64 -35.64 6.13
C ALA A 16 19.94 -34.36 6.94
N ASP A 17 20.47 -33.32 6.29
CA ASP A 17 20.77 -32.05 6.95
C ASP A 17 19.47 -31.36 7.42
N LEU A 18 18.40 -31.42 6.62
CA LEU A 18 17.10 -30.87 7.00
C LEU A 18 16.49 -31.59 8.21
N ILE A 19 16.57 -32.92 8.26
CA ILE A 19 16.07 -33.70 9.40
C ILE A 19 16.88 -33.38 10.67
N ASN A 20 18.20 -33.28 10.56
CA ASN A 20 19.06 -32.88 11.68
C ASN A 20 18.73 -31.48 12.19
N LEU A 21 18.46 -30.53 11.28
CA LEU A 21 18.06 -29.17 11.66
C LEU A 21 16.69 -29.14 12.35
N LEU A 22 15.70 -29.89 11.86
CA LEU A 22 14.40 -29.99 12.52
C LEU A 22 14.53 -30.48 13.97
N GLN A 23 15.41 -31.46 14.20
CA GLN A 23 15.72 -31.94 15.54
C GLN A 23 16.46 -30.89 16.37
N LYS A 24 17.47 -30.21 15.81
CA LYS A 24 18.22 -29.12 16.46
C LYS A 24 17.29 -27.99 16.94
N TYR A 25 16.28 -27.64 16.15
CA TYR A 25 15.29 -26.61 16.49
C TYR A 25 14.16 -27.11 17.42
N ASN A 26 14.31 -28.29 18.04
CA ASN A 26 13.32 -28.88 18.95
C ASN A 26 11.92 -29.00 18.34
N THR A 27 11.85 -29.31 17.03
CA THR A 27 10.57 -29.52 16.36
C THR A 27 9.86 -30.75 16.96
N PRO A 28 8.55 -30.69 17.28
CA PRO A 28 7.80 -31.83 17.80
C PRO A 28 8.01 -33.10 16.97
N SER A 29 8.26 -34.22 17.64
CA SER A 29 8.62 -35.50 16.98
C SER A 29 7.61 -35.97 15.93
N LYS A 30 6.32 -35.71 16.15
CA LYS A 30 5.25 -35.99 15.16
C LYS A 30 5.46 -35.22 13.86
N LEU A 31 5.83 -33.94 13.93
CA LEU A 31 6.11 -33.11 12.75
C LEU A 31 7.39 -33.55 12.04
N VAL A 32 8.43 -33.92 12.79
CA VAL A 32 9.67 -34.46 12.21
C VAL A 32 9.37 -35.71 11.36
N LYS A 33 8.52 -36.61 11.85
CA LYS A 33 8.09 -37.80 11.08
C LYS A 33 7.33 -37.44 9.80
N ILE A 34 6.51 -36.39 9.82
CA ILE A 34 5.81 -35.91 8.63
C ILE A 34 6.81 -35.38 7.60
N PHE A 35 7.79 -34.56 8.03
CA PHE A 35 8.82 -34.06 7.12
C PHE A 35 9.73 -35.17 6.59
N ASP A 36 10.07 -36.15 7.42
CA ASP A 36 10.84 -37.33 7.01
C ASP A 36 10.11 -38.15 5.93
N SER A 37 8.82 -38.43 6.13
CA SER A 37 7.97 -39.05 5.10
C SER A 37 7.82 -38.18 3.86
N PHE A 38 7.71 -36.86 4.03
CA PHE A 38 7.61 -35.92 2.91
C PHE A 38 8.88 -35.92 2.05
N LEU A 39 10.04 -36.06 2.65
CA LEU A 39 11.31 -36.08 1.94
C LEU A 39 11.61 -37.45 1.36
N LYS A 40 11.32 -38.57 2.03
CA LYS A 40 11.74 -39.91 1.57
C LYS A 40 11.05 -40.43 0.30
N GLU A 41 11.71 -41.41 -0.34
CA GLU A 41 11.21 -42.22 -1.46
C GLU A 41 10.71 -41.41 -2.68
N ARG A 42 11.35 -40.28 -2.98
CA ARG A 42 11.05 -39.49 -4.17
C ARG A 42 11.82 -39.95 -5.39
N SER A 43 11.15 -39.87 -6.53
CA SER A 43 11.72 -40.20 -7.82
C SER A 43 11.15 -39.29 -8.90
N VAL A 44 11.97 -38.98 -9.90
CA VAL A 44 11.54 -38.29 -11.12
C VAL A 44 11.45 -39.33 -12.24
N ILE A 45 10.41 -39.24 -13.08
CA ILE A 45 10.31 -40.02 -14.31
C ILE A 45 10.83 -39.13 -15.44
N LEU A 46 11.88 -39.58 -16.12
CA LEU A 46 12.47 -38.89 -17.25
C LEU A 46 11.63 -39.12 -18.51
N ASN A 47 11.81 -38.30 -19.54
CA ASN A 47 11.03 -38.39 -20.78
C ASN A 47 11.17 -39.73 -21.52
N ASN A 48 12.26 -40.47 -21.25
CA ASN A 48 12.50 -41.80 -21.79
C ASN A 48 11.86 -42.93 -20.95
N GLY A 49 11.13 -42.58 -19.88
CA GLY A 49 10.48 -43.52 -18.96
C GLY A 49 11.35 -43.97 -17.79
N ASP A 50 12.62 -43.58 -17.74
CA ASP A 50 13.52 -43.99 -16.67
C ASP A 50 13.16 -43.33 -15.34
N ARG A 51 13.23 -44.11 -14.26
CA ARG A 51 12.99 -43.65 -12.89
C ARG A 51 14.32 -43.29 -12.23
N TRP A 52 14.48 -42.02 -11.87
CA TRP A 52 15.63 -41.54 -11.11
C TRP A 52 15.23 -41.22 -9.67
N ASN A 53 15.73 -42.00 -8.72
CA ASN A 53 15.57 -41.73 -7.29
C ASN A 53 16.55 -40.64 -6.87
N TYR A 54 16.09 -39.67 -6.10
CA TYR A 54 16.91 -38.57 -5.60
C TYR A 54 16.71 -38.40 -4.10
N ASN A 55 17.70 -37.80 -3.43
CA ASN A 55 17.74 -37.58 -1.98
C ASN A 55 18.26 -36.19 -1.58
N ILE A 56 18.28 -35.30 -2.55
CA ILE A 56 18.75 -33.93 -2.44
C ILE A 56 17.69 -32.96 -2.93
N GLY A 57 17.84 -31.73 -2.50
CA GLY A 57 16.99 -30.63 -2.84
C GLY A 57 15.71 -30.58 -2.04
N VAL A 58 15.05 -29.46 -2.16
CA VAL A 58 13.74 -29.21 -1.60
C VAL A 58 12.74 -29.32 -2.75
N PRO A 59 11.65 -30.10 -2.62
CA PRO A 59 10.70 -30.27 -3.73
C PRO A 59 10.17 -28.92 -4.23
N GLN A 60 10.61 -28.53 -5.43
CA GLN A 60 10.30 -27.21 -5.99
C GLN A 60 8.80 -27.12 -6.30
N GLY A 61 8.17 -26.01 -5.89
CA GLY A 61 6.71 -25.84 -5.98
C GLY A 61 5.92 -26.42 -4.80
N SER A 62 6.58 -27.09 -3.84
CA SER A 62 5.93 -27.49 -2.59
C SER A 62 5.77 -26.32 -1.62
N SER A 63 4.66 -26.31 -0.86
CA SER A 63 4.40 -25.28 0.17
C SER A 63 5.43 -25.30 1.31
N CYS A 64 5.98 -26.46 1.63
CA CYS A 64 6.98 -26.63 2.69
C CYS A 64 8.39 -26.23 2.24
N GLY A 65 8.62 -26.08 0.94
CA GLY A 65 9.98 -25.91 0.43
C GLY A 65 10.70 -24.66 0.92
N PRO A 66 10.07 -23.47 0.86
CA PRO A 66 10.65 -22.26 1.42
C PRO A 66 10.98 -22.38 2.92
N ILE A 67 10.15 -23.07 3.71
CA ILE A 67 10.38 -23.27 5.16
C ILE A 67 11.64 -24.11 5.39
N LEU A 68 11.78 -25.21 4.65
CA LEU A 68 12.95 -26.08 4.75
C LEU A 68 14.24 -25.36 4.33
N TRP A 69 14.17 -24.52 3.28
CA TRP A 69 15.29 -23.66 2.89
C TRP A 69 15.68 -22.66 4.00
N LEU A 70 14.68 -22.04 4.65
CA LEU A 70 14.93 -21.09 5.74
C LEU A 70 15.67 -21.72 6.92
N LEU A 71 15.46 -23.00 7.23
CA LEU A 71 16.23 -23.70 8.27
C LEU A 71 17.73 -23.68 7.95
N VAL A 72 18.10 -23.91 6.68
CA VAL A 72 19.50 -23.91 6.24
C VAL A 72 20.08 -22.50 6.17
N ALA A 73 19.30 -21.54 5.65
CA ALA A 73 19.71 -20.14 5.57
C ALA A 73 19.90 -19.51 6.95
N ASN A 74 19.05 -19.85 7.93
CA ASN A 74 19.16 -19.38 9.31
C ASN A 74 20.49 -19.80 9.95
N GLU A 75 20.99 -21.01 9.67
CA GLU A 75 22.30 -21.45 10.16
C GLU A 75 23.43 -20.54 9.66
N ALA A 76 23.27 -19.91 8.50
CA ALA A 76 24.24 -18.91 8.01
C ALA A 76 24.09 -17.58 8.76
N LEU A 77 22.86 -17.13 8.96
CA LEU A 77 22.56 -15.87 9.66
C LEU A 77 22.99 -15.94 11.14
N ASP A 78 22.77 -17.08 11.80
CA ASP A 78 23.13 -17.31 13.21
C ASP A 78 24.65 -17.25 13.47
N MET A 79 25.49 -17.36 12.43
CA MET A 79 26.95 -17.14 12.55
C MET A 79 27.32 -15.67 12.77
N PHE A 80 26.37 -14.75 12.52
CA PHE A 80 26.61 -13.32 12.43
C PHE A 80 25.66 -12.58 13.37
N LEU A 81 26.17 -12.20 14.54
CA LEU A 81 25.46 -11.27 15.42
C LEU A 81 25.50 -9.87 14.81
N GLU A 82 24.36 -9.17 14.82
CA GLU A 82 24.29 -7.80 14.32
C GLU A 82 25.25 -6.89 15.10
N GLN A 83 26.01 -6.08 14.37
CA GLN A 83 26.96 -5.11 14.92
C GLN A 83 26.78 -3.77 14.23
N GLU A 84 27.20 -2.68 14.87
CA GLU A 84 27.02 -1.32 14.32
C GLU A 84 27.64 -1.14 12.92
N ASN A 85 28.75 -1.85 12.64
CA ASN A 85 29.49 -1.73 11.39
C ASN A 85 29.21 -2.85 10.38
N PHE A 86 28.33 -3.79 10.71
CA PHE A 86 28.16 -5.02 9.98
C PHE A 86 26.76 -5.61 10.16
N LEU A 87 26.10 -5.88 9.04
CA LEU A 87 24.79 -6.53 9.01
C LEU A 87 24.74 -7.54 7.87
N VAL A 88 24.24 -8.74 8.16
CA VAL A 88 23.95 -9.77 7.17
C VAL A 88 22.45 -9.95 7.11
N GLN A 89 21.91 -9.95 5.89
CA GLN A 89 20.51 -10.22 5.64
C GLN A 89 20.39 -11.23 4.51
N ALA A 90 19.33 -12.04 4.55
CA ALA A 90 18.99 -12.96 3.47
C ALA A 90 17.51 -12.83 3.11
N PHE A 91 17.20 -13.05 1.84
CA PHE A 91 15.83 -13.24 1.37
C PHE A 91 15.83 -14.38 0.35
N ALA A 92 15.11 -15.46 0.66
CA ALA A 92 15.26 -16.72 -0.08
C ALA A 92 16.76 -17.08 -0.20
N ASP A 93 17.26 -17.28 -1.41
CA ASP A 93 18.66 -17.65 -1.71
C ASP A 93 19.61 -16.45 -1.90
N ASP A 94 19.09 -15.22 -1.91
CA ASP A 94 19.88 -14.00 -2.01
C ASP A 94 20.42 -13.59 -0.62
N PHE A 95 21.74 -13.52 -0.49
CA PHE A 95 22.40 -12.99 0.71
C PHE A 95 22.99 -11.61 0.43
N VAL A 96 22.82 -10.69 1.39
CA VAL A 96 23.38 -9.34 1.34
C VAL A 96 24.16 -9.05 2.61
N ILE A 97 25.38 -8.54 2.42
CA ILE A 97 26.25 -8.09 3.50
C ILE A 97 26.42 -6.58 3.41
N LEU A 98 26.05 -5.89 4.48
CA LEU A 98 26.26 -4.47 4.67
C LEU A 98 27.46 -4.26 5.59
N LEU A 99 28.42 -3.49 5.10
CA LEU A 99 29.62 -3.10 5.83
C LEU A 99 29.67 -1.58 5.89
N LYS A 100 30.11 -1.05 7.03
CA LYS A 100 30.35 0.36 7.27
C LYS A 100 31.76 0.53 7.79
N ALA A 101 32.57 1.32 7.09
CA ALA A 101 33.93 1.67 7.50
C ALA A 101 34.34 3.04 6.95
N SER A 102 35.34 3.66 7.58
CA SER A 102 35.88 4.97 7.19
C SER A 102 36.95 4.92 6.10
N ALA A 103 37.50 3.74 5.80
CA ALA A 103 38.60 3.55 4.84
C ALA A 103 38.42 2.26 4.01
N SER A 104 38.91 2.26 2.77
CA SER A 104 38.75 1.15 1.81
C SER A 104 39.37 -0.16 2.32
N TYR A 105 40.59 -0.12 2.89
CA TYR A 105 41.29 -1.32 3.35
C TYR A 105 40.55 -2.07 4.47
N ARG A 106 39.82 -1.34 5.33
CA ARG A 106 39.01 -1.96 6.41
C ARG A 106 37.88 -2.82 5.86
N PHE A 107 37.29 -2.46 4.72
CA PHE A 107 36.29 -3.31 4.08
C PHE A 107 36.90 -4.63 3.61
N THR A 108 38.12 -4.60 3.06
CA THR A 108 38.86 -5.81 2.68
C THR A 108 39.08 -6.70 3.90
N GLU A 109 39.59 -6.15 5.01
CA GLU A 109 39.84 -6.89 6.25
C GLU A 109 38.57 -7.50 6.84
N MET A 110 37.52 -6.70 7.04
CA MET A 110 36.24 -7.19 7.55
C MET A 110 35.64 -8.27 6.67
N SER A 111 35.72 -8.11 5.34
CA SER A 111 35.13 -9.07 4.40
C SER A 111 35.82 -10.44 4.43
N LYS A 112 37.10 -10.54 4.78
CA LYS A 112 37.84 -11.82 4.75
C LYS A 112 37.22 -12.85 5.68
N GLU A 113 37.04 -12.51 6.97
CA GLU A 113 36.48 -13.44 7.95
C GLU A 113 35.04 -13.83 7.59
N ILE A 114 34.25 -12.85 7.13
CA ILE A 114 32.85 -13.06 6.74
C ILE A 114 32.77 -14.04 5.56
N MET A 115 33.58 -13.86 4.53
CA MET A 115 33.57 -14.73 3.35
C MET A 115 34.02 -16.14 3.73
N LEU A 116 35.06 -16.31 4.55
CA LEU A 116 35.49 -17.64 5.02
C LEU A 116 34.38 -18.37 5.79
N LYS A 117 33.64 -17.68 6.66
CA LYS A 117 32.48 -18.25 7.37
C LYS A 117 31.40 -18.69 6.38
N PHE A 118 31.06 -17.85 5.41
CA PHE A 118 30.09 -18.19 4.36
C PHE A 118 30.55 -19.38 3.50
N GLU A 119 31.82 -19.43 3.11
CA GLU A 119 32.39 -20.53 2.33
C GLU A 119 32.36 -21.86 3.11
N SER A 120 32.69 -21.82 4.40
CA SER A 120 32.60 -22.98 5.30
C SER A 120 31.16 -23.46 5.47
N TRP A 121 30.22 -22.55 5.72
CA TRP A 121 28.79 -22.87 5.79
C TRP A 121 28.26 -23.46 4.49
N ALA A 122 28.62 -22.86 3.35
CA ALA A 122 28.20 -23.35 2.05
C ALA A 122 28.73 -24.77 1.82
N THR A 123 30.01 -25.01 2.14
CA THR A 123 30.63 -26.34 2.03
C THR A 123 29.92 -27.36 2.94
N LYS A 124 29.60 -26.99 4.18
CA LYS A 124 28.88 -27.86 5.14
C LYS A 124 27.54 -28.35 4.58
N TYR A 125 26.77 -27.47 3.92
CA TYR A 125 25.45 -27.80 3.37
C TYR A 125 25.47 -28.15 1.87
N ASN A 126 26.66 -28.43 1.30
CA ASN A 126 26.83 -28.78 -0.12
C ASN A 126 26.31 -27.69 -1.09
N LEU A 127 26.46 -26.43 -0.71
CA LEU A 127 26.13 -25.23 -1.48
C LEU A 127 27.40 -24.60 -2.06
N VAL A 128 27.24 -23.83 -3.15
CA VAL A 128 28.34 -23.09 -3.79
C VAL A 128 27.86 -21.71 -4.19
N PHE A 129 28.57 -20.66 -3.79
CA PHE A 129 28.29 -19.32 -4.27
C PHE A 129 28.74 -19.10 -5.72
N SER A 130 28.03 -18.24 -6.44
CA SER A 130 28.32 -17.85 -7.80
C SER A 130 29.25 -16.64 -7.85
N GLU A 131 30.55 -16.89 -7.98
CA GLU A 131 31.58 -15.84 -8.08
C GLU A 131 31.27 -14.76 -9.12
N ASN A 132 30.72 -15.15 -10.29
CA ASN A 132 30.42 -14.24 -11.39
C ASN A 132 29.14 -13.41 -11.19
N LYS A 133 28.19 -13.92 -10.39
CA LYS A 133 26.94 -13.23 -10.09
C LYS A 133 27.01 -12.43 -8.80
N SER A 134 27.87 -12.84 -7.87
CA SER A 134 28.20 -12.07 -6.68
C SER A 134 28.88 -10.76 -7.07
N LYS A 135 28.37 -9.66 -6.56
CA LYS A 135 28.85 -8.30 -6.86
C LYS A 135 28.80 -7.44 -5.62
N TYR A 136 29.55 -6.34 -5.63
CA TYR A 136 29.42 -5.36 -4.57
C TYR A 136 29.30 -3.93 -5.11
N ILE A 137 28.59 -3.11 -4.36
CA ILE A 137 28.44 -1.66 -4.57
C ILE A 137 28.86 -0.91 -3.31
N MET A 138 29.42 0.27 -3.52
CA MET A 138 29.83 1.19 -2.45
C MET A 138 28.92 2.41 -2.46
N PHE A 139 28.36 2.74 -1.30
CA PHE A 139 27.55 3.94 -1.10
C PHE A 139 28.43 5.09 -0.62
N LYS A 140 28.25 6.27 -1.22
CA LYS A 140 28.97 7.49 -0.83
C LYS A 140 28.20 8.19 0.28
N VAL A 141 28.85 8.51 1.39
CA VAL A 141 28.25 9.31 2.48
C VAL A 141 28.67 10.78 2.40
N LYS A 142 29.97 11.08 2.25
CA LYS A 142 30.49 12.46 2.15
C LYS A 142 31.66 12.66 1.17
N LYS A 143 32.55 11.66 1.05
CA LYS A 143 33.77 11.77 0.22
C LYS A 143 33.62 11.03 -1.11
N THR A 144 34.31 11.51 -2.14
CA THR A 144 34.54 10.76 -3.37
C THR A 144 35.34 9.50 -3.06
N ILE A 145 34.90 8.37 -3.61
CA ILE A 145 35.60 7.09 -3.46
C ILE A 145 36.84 7.15 -4.34
N THR A 146 38.02 7.05 -3.75
CA THR A 146 39.32 7.04 -4.45
C THR A 146 39.86 5.63 -4.64
N HIS A 147 39.53 4.69 -3.74
CA HIS A 147 40.01 3.31 -3.78
C HIS A 147 38.88 2.32 -3.53
N PHE A 148 38.84 1.26 -4.34
CA PHE A 148 37.88 0.17 -4.20
C PHE A 148 38.51 -1.02 -3.47
N PRO A 149 37.83 -1.60 -2.46
CA PRO A 149 38.36 -2.72 -1.70
C PRO A 149 38.57 -3.98 -2.57
N GLY A 150 39.48 -4.83 -2.12
CA GLY A 150 39.65 -6.17 -2.64
C GLY A 150 38.79 -7.12 -1.83
N ILE A 151 37.60 -7.46 -2.33
CA ILE A 151 36.72 -8.43 -1.69
C ILE A 151 36.88 -9.74 -2.45
N TYR A 152 37.07 -10.85 -1.73
CA TYR A 152 37.38 -12.15 -2.32
C TYR A 152 36.38 -13.20 -1.88
N LEU A 153 35.99 -14.07 -2.79
CA LEU A 153 35.13 -15.24 -2.57
C LEU A 153 35.76 -16.42 -3.31
N TYR A 154 36.02 -17.51 -2.59
CA TYR A 154 36.80 -18.66 -3.06
C TYR A 154 38.15 -18.25 -3.66
N GLY A 155 38.82 -17.27 -3.03
CA GLY A 155 40.08 -16.71 -3.50
C GLY A 155 39.98 -15.81 -4.74
N LYS A 156 38.82 -15.69 -5.40
CA LYS A 156 38.63 -14.82 -6.57
C LYS A 156 38.03 -13.47 -6.17
N ARG A 157 38.49 -12.40 -6.82
CA ARG A 157 38.04 -11.03 -6.51
C ARG A 157 36.62 -10.80 -7.03
N ILE A 158 35.71 -10.41 -6.15
CA ILE A 158 34.35 -9.97 -6.50
C ILE A 158 34.42 -8.64 -7.24
N SER A 159 33.67 -8.52 -8.34
CA SER A 159 33.63 -7.28 -9.14
C SER A 159 32.84 -6.17 -8.45
N TYR A 160 33.39 -4.95 -8.49
CA TYR A 160 32.67 -3.72 -8.18
C TYR A 160 31.67 -3.40 -9.30
N THR A 161 30.50 -2.85 -8.93
CA THR A 161 29.50 -2.35 -9.87
C THR A 161 28.94 -0.99 -9.44
N ASN A 162 28.60 -0.15 -10.42
CA ASN A 162 27.87 1.11 -10.22
C ASN A 162 26.35 0.91 -10.14
N GLU A 163 25.87 -0.30 -10.31
CA GLU A 163 24.45 -0.64 -10.18
C GLU A 163 24.31 -2.04 -9.59
N LEU A 164 23.50 -2.17 -8.55
CA LEU A 164 23.21 -3.46 -7.92
C LEU A 164 21.71 -3.62 -7.75
N LYS A 165 21.15 -4.70 -8.33
CA LYS A 165 19.74 -5.03 -8.17
C LYS A 165 19.57 -5.93 -6.95
N TYR A 166 18.69 -5.55 -6.04
CA TYR A 166 18.31 -6.38 -4.89
C TYR A 166 16.80 -6.25 -4.67
N LEU A 167 16.11 -7.39 -4.56
CA LEU A 167 14.64 -7.46 -4.42
C LEU A 167 13.88 -6.56 -5.40
N GLY A 168 14.32 -6.53 -6.67
CA GLY A 168 13.67 -5.75 -7.73
C GLY A 168 14.06 -4.27 -7.79
N ILE A 169 14.72 -3.71 -6.78
CA ILE A 169 15.17 -2.32 -6.72
C ILE A 169 16.62 -2.24 -7.20
N VAL A 170 16.95 -1.20 -7.97
CA VAL A 170 18.32 -0.98 -8.47
C VAL A 170 18.95 0.16 -7.69
N PHE A 171 20.01 -0.17 -6.95
CA PHE A 171 20.79 0.78 -6.17
C PHE A 171 21.95 1.34 -7.00
N ASP A 172 22.18 2.64 -6.89
CA ASP A 172 23.36 3.33 -7.42
C ASP A 172 24.23 3.91 -6.27
N PRO A 173 25.52 4.23 -6.48
CA PRO A 173 26.43 4.68 -5.44
C PRO A 173 25.99 5.92 -4.68
N ASN A 174 25.16 6.78 -5.31
CA ASN A 174 24.65 8.02 -4.74
C ASN A 174 23.23 7.87 -4.18
N GLN A 175 22.63 6.67 -4.26
CA GLN A 175 21.24 6.40 -3.89
C GLN A 175 20.27 7.41 -4.53
N SER A 176 20.54 7.76 -5.79
CA SER A 176 19.70 8.67 -6.57
C SER A 176 18.47 7.97 -7.16
N PHE A 177 18.56 6.65 -7.37
CA PHE A 177 17.55 5.78 -7.98
C PHE A 177 17.12 6.19 -9.39
N MET A 178 17.88 7.06 -10.06
CA MET A 178 17.57 7.48 -11.44
C MET A 178 17.70 6.30 -12.42
N ILE A 179 18.74 5.46 -12.27
CA ILE A 179 18.93 4.24 -13.05
C ILE A 179 17.74 3.28 -12.86
N HIS A 180 17.20 3.20 -11.64
CA HIS A 180 16.02 2.40 -11.36
C HIS A 180 14.78 2.93 -12.12
N LEU A 181 14.56 4.25 -12.08
CA LEU A 181 13.46 4.89 -12.79
C LEU A 181 13.60 4.82 -14.31
N ASP A 182 14.82 4.86 -14.85
CA ASP A 182 15.08 4.66 -16.29
C ASP A 182 14.66 3.25 -16.73
N ARG A 183 15.04 2.21 -15.97
CA ARG A 183 14.61 0.83 -16.25
C ARG A 183 13.09 0.64 -16.12
N ILE A 184 12.47 1.30 -15.13
CA ILE A 184 11.01 1.33 -15.01
C ILE A 184 10.39 2.01 -16.23
N GLN A 185 10.91 3.16 -16.66
CA GLN A 185 10.41 3.86 -17.84
C GLN A 185 10.45 2.97 -19.07
N GLU A 186 11.57 2.31 -19.36
CA GLU A 186 11.69 1.38 -20.49
C GLU A 186 10.63 0.28 -20.44
N LYS A 187 10.43 -0.31 -19.25
CA LYS A 187 9.41 -1.35 -19.05
C LYS A 187 7.99 -0.81 -19.31
N ILE A 188 7.67 0.37 -18.76
CA ILE A 188 6.36 1.00 -18.93
C ILE A 188 6.12 1.41 -20.38
N VAL A 189 7.13 1.95 -21.07
CA VAL A 189 7.03 2.31 -22.49
C VAL A 189 6.75 1.07 -23.34
N ARG A 190 7.50 -0.03 -23.16
CA ARG A 190 7.28 -1.29 -23.88
C ARG A 190 5.87 -1.86 -23.64
N LEU A 191 5.37 -1.80 -22.41
CA LEU A 191 4.01 -2.24 -22.09
C LEU A 191 2.95 -1.31 -22.71
N ASN A 192 3.15 0.00 -22.64
CA ASN A 192 2.23 0.99 -23.19
C ASN A 192 2.21 0.96 -24.73
N GLU A 193 3.32 0.61 -25.39
CA GLU A 193 3.35 0.42 -26.85
C GLU A 193 2.46 -0.75 -27.30
N LYS A 194 2.44 -1.85 -26.54
CA LYS A 194 1.52 -2.96 -26.78
C LYS A 194 0.07 -2.51 -26.59
N LEU A 195 -0.21 -1.79 -25.50
CA LEU A 195 -1.54 -1.23 -25.21
C LEU A 195 -2.00 -0.26 -26.32
N ARG A 196 -1.10 0.59 -26.82
CA ARG A 196 -1.38 1.59 -27.86
C ARG A 196 -1.85 0.95 -29.18
N ARG A 197 -1.52 -0.31 -29.46
CA ARG A 197 -2.02 -1.02 -30.64
C ARG A 197 -3.54 -1.22 -30.60
N ILE A 198 -4.11 -1.34 -29.41
CA ILE A 198 -5.54 -1.58 -29.15
C ILE A 198 -6.25 -0.37 -28.49
N THR A 199 -5.58 0.78 -28.36
CA THR A 199 -6.13 2.03 -27.84
C THR A 199 -5.86 3.18 -28.81
N ARG A 200 -6.39 3.08 -30.04
CA ARG A 200 -6.23 4.13 -31.05
C ARG A 200 -7.12 5.33 -30.75
N ALA A 201 -6.86 6.43 -31.45
CA ALA A 201 -7.55 7.70 -31.27
C ALA A 201 -9.08 7.55 -31.41
N THR A 202 -9.53 6.90 -32.48
CA THR A 202 -10.96 6.79 -32.83
C THR A 202 -11.58 5.43 -32.53
N TRP A 203 -10.77 4.38 -32.36
CA TRP A 203 -11.24 3.01 -32.09
C TRP A 203 -10.37 2.29 -31.06
N GLY A 204 -10.87 1.20 -30.49
CA GLY A 204 -10.15 0.35 -29.55
C GLY A 204 -10.83 0.24 -28.19
N LEU A 205 -10.06 -0.07 -27.15
CA LEU A 205 -10.58 -0.21 -25.80
C LEU A 205 -11.23 1.08 -25.29
N ARG A 206 -12.25 0.89 -24.45
CA ARG A 206 -12.90 1.97 -23.72
C ARG A 206 -11.92 2.63 -22.75
N PRO A 207 -11.86 3.97 -22.66
CA PRO A 207 -10.94 4.70 -21.79
C PRO A 207 -10.95 4.24 -20.32
N GLU A 208 -12.11 3.83 -19.80
CA GLU A 208 -12.28 3.31 -18.45
C GLU A 208 -11.47 2.04 -18.25
N MET A 209 -11.49 1.12 -19.22
CA MET A 209 -10.70 -0.11 -19.18
C MET A 209 -9.20 0.18 -19.23
N VAL A 210 -8.79 1.16 -20.04
CA VAL A 210 -7.38 1.60 -20.13
C VAL A 210 -6.92 2.20 -18.80
N LYS A 211 -7.79 2.97 -18.14
CA LYS A 211 -7.52 3.52 -16.80
C LYS A 211 -7.42 2.41 -15.76
N GLU A 212 -8.28 1.41 -15.79
CA GLU A 212 -8.18 0.25 -14.90
C GLU A 212 -6.87 -0.51 -15.10
N ILE A 213 -6.43 -0.73 -16.35
CA ILE A 213 -5.11 -1.32 -16.64
C ILE A 213 -3.98 -0.47 -16.04
N TYR A 214 -4.06 0.85 -16.15
CA TYR A 214 -3.08 1.74 -15.55
C TYR A 214 -3.07 1.61 -14.01
N LEU A 215 -4.21 1.72 -13.34
CA LEU A 215 -4.31 1.70 -11.87
C LEU A 215 -3.95 0.34 -11.25
N SER A 216 -4.29 -0.75 -11.93
CA SER A 216 -4.08 -2.12 -11.44
C SER A 216 -2.69 -2.67 -11.76
N ILE A 217 -2.09 -2.29 -12.89
CA ILE A 217 -0.83 -2.87 -13.37
C ILE A 217 0.28 -1.82 -13.44
N LEU A 218 0.12 -0.78 -14.27
CA LEU A 218 1.24 0.12 -14.58
C LEU A 218 1.64 0.98 -13.39
N GLU A 219 0.67 1.53 -12.66
CA GLU A 219 0.91 2.30 -11.43
C GLU A 219 1.61 1.44 -10.37
N ARG A 220 1.25 0.16 -10.25
CA ARG A 220 1.86 -0.78 -9.30
C ARG A 220 3.29 -1.14 -9.67
N ILE A 221 3.60 -1.24 -10.97
CA ILE A 221 4.97 -1.44 -11.45
C ILE A 221 5.82 -0.20 -11.14
N ILE A 222 5.28 1.01 -11.34
CA ILE A 222 6.01 2.27 -11.11
C ILE A 222 6.30 2.46 -9.62
N LEU A 223 5.34 2.16 -8.74
CA LEU A 223 5.42 2.40 -7.30
C LEU A 223 5.99 1.23 -6.49
N TYR A 224 6.52 0.20 -7.14
CA TYR A 224 7.09 -0.95 -6.44
C TYR A 224 8.29 -0.52 -5.57
N GLY A 225 8.21 -0.74 -4.26
CA GLY A 225 9.26 -0.40 -3.29
C GLY A 225 9.48 1.11 -3.10
N VAL A 226 8.45 1.93 -3.37
CA VAL A 226 8.51 3.41 -3.31
C VAL A 226 8.99 3.93 -1.96
N GLU A 227 8.69 3.23 -0.88
CA GLU A 227 9.13 3.52 0.49
C GLU A 227 10.66 3.55 0.61
N ILE A 228 11.35 2.76 -0.22
CA ILE A 228 12.81 2.63 -0.19
C ILE A 228 13.47 3.72 -1.04
N TRP A 229 13.01 3.90 -2.29
CA TRP A 229 13.71 4.72 -3.28
C TRP A 229 13.20 6.16 -3.41
N TYR A 230 11.94 6.46 -3.05
CA TYR A 230 11.38 7.78 -3.28
C TYR A 230 11.99 8.81 -2.34
N ARG A 231 12.47 9.91 -2.92
CA ARG A 231 12.93 11.10 -2.22
C ARG A 231 12.32 12.29 -2.95
N ASP A 232 11.66 13.18 -2.22
CA ASP A 232 10.96 14.35 -2.79
C ASP A 232 11.94 15.36 -3.39
N ARG A 233 12.49 15.02 -4.56
CA ARG A 233 13.50 15.77 -5.31
C ARG A 233 12.94 16.12 -6.67
N VAL A 234 13.18 17.36 -7.09
CA VAL A 234 12.67 17.92 -8.36
C VAL A 234 12.94 17.00 -9.57
N LYS A 235 14.17 16.48 -9.72
CA LYS A 235 14.54 15.59 -10.84
C LYS A 235 13.77 14.25 -10.81
N MET A 236 13.57 13.69 -9.63
CA MET A 236 12.83 12.44 -9.45
C MET A 236 11.35 12.64 -9.75
N ASN A 237 10.73 13.69 -9.21
CA ASN A 237 9.32 14.01 -9.45
C ASN A 237 9.07 14.29 -10.94
N ALA A 238 9.97 15.03 -11.61
CA ALA A 238 9.89 15.25 -13.05
C ALA A 238 9.96 13.95 -13.85
N LYS A 239 10.86 13.04 -13.48
CA LYS A 239 11.00 11.72 -14.12
C LYS A 239 9.76 10.85 -13.92
N LEU A 240 9.20 10.83 -12.72
CA LEU A 240 7.97 10.13 -12.40
C LEU A 240 6.79 10.64 -13.26
N LEU A 241 6.62 11.96 -13.37
CA LEU A 241 5.61 12.56 -14.24
C LEU A 241 5.83 12.23 -15.72
N GLN A 242 7.09 12.14 -16.17
CA GLN A 242 7.43 11.70 -17.53
C GLN A 242 7.00 10.25 -17.77
N ILE A 243 7.24 9.33 -16.81
CA ILE A 243 6.82 7.93 -16.91
C ILE A 243 5.29 7.82 -16.94
N GLN A 244 4.60 8.58 -16.09
CA GLN A 244 3.12 8.58 -16.03
C GLN A 244 2.49 9.08 -17.33
N ARG A 245 3.14 10.00 -18.04
CA ARG A 245 2.61 10.61 -19.26
C ARG A 245 2.19 9.59 -20.33
N TYR A 246 2.97 8.52 -20.50
CA TYR A 246 2.71 7.50 -21.54
C TYR A 246 1.34 6.85 -21.42
N PRO A 247 0.95 6.24 -20.27
CA PRO A 247 -0.38 5.68 -20.10
C PRO A 247 -1.48 6.75 -20.08
N LEU A 248 -1.25 7.95 -19.55
CA LEU A 248 -2.29 8.99 -19.54
C LEU A 248 -2.67 9.47 -20.96
N LEU A 249 -1.71 9.51 -21.89
CA LEU A 249 -2.01 9.76 -23.30
C LEU A 249 -2.87 8.65 -23.91
N SER A 250 -2.67 7.39 -23.52
CA SER A 250 -3.49 6.26 -23.97
C SER A 250 -4.91 6.32 -23.41
N ILE A 251 -5.08 6.72 -22.14
CA ILE A 251 -6.39 6.88 -21.48
C ILE A 251 -7.16 8.05 -22.10
N THR A 252 -6.50 9.20 -22.20
CA THR A 252 -7.16 10.44 -22.66
C THR A 252 -7.27 10.51 -24.17
N LYS A 253 -6.44 9.80 -24.93
CA LYS A 253 -6.33 9.98 -26.38
C LYS A 253 -6.00 11.43 -26.79
N ALA A 254 -5.44 12.24 -25.89
CA ALA A 254 -5.05 13.62 -26.18
C ALA A 254 -3.74 13.67 -26.99
N TYR A 255 -3.43 14.85 -27.55
CA TYR A 255 -2.20 15.06 -28.30
C TYR A 255 -0.95 15.03 -27.40
N ARG A 256 0.19 14.67 -27.99
CA ARG A 256 1.49 14.67 -27.30
C ARG A 256 1.96 16.05 -26.85
N THR A 257 1.32 17.13 -27.30
CA THR A 257 1.59 18.50 -26.84
C THR A 257 0.80 18.88 -25.58
N THR A 258 -0.22 18.12 -25.20
CA THR A 258 -1.06 18.40 -24.02
C THR A 258 -0.25 18.30 -22.72
N SER A 259 -0.39 19.26 -21.80
CA SER A 259 0.39 19.28 -20.55
C SER A 259 0.10 18.09 -19.63
N ASN A 260 1.04 17.72 -18.75
CA ASN A 260 0.83 16.61 -17.81
C ASN A 260 -0.36 16.86 -16.87
N GLU A 261 -0.53 18.11 -16.43
CA GLU A 261 -1.61 18.55 -15.56
C GLU A 261 -2.97 18.35 -16.23
N ALA A 262 -3.12 18.76 -17.50
CA ALA A 262 -4.35 18.54 -18.25
C ALA A 262 -4.65 17.04 -18.43
N LEU A 263 -3.63 16.21 -18.72
CA LEU A 263 -3.79 14.75 -18.83
C LEU A 263 -4.27 14.13 -17.52
N GLN A 264 -3.71 14.54 -16.38
CA GLN A 264 -4.11 14.08 -15.04
C GLN A 264 -5.56 14.46 -14.73
N ILE A 265 -5.96 15.69 -15.06
CA ILE A 265 -7.33 16.18 -14.86
C ILE A 265 -8.33 15.40 -15.72
N LEU A 266 -8.05 15.20 -17.01
CA LEU A 266 -8.92 14.48 -17.96
C LEU A 266 -9.04 12.98 -17.62
N SER A 267 -7.92 12.34 -17.31
CA SER A 267 -7.89 10.91 -16.92
C SER A 267 -8.39 10.66 -15.49
N GLY A 268 -8.51 11.70 -14.67
CA GLY A 268 -8.78 11.56 -13.24
C GLY A 268 -7.71 10.75 -12.50
N CYS A 269 -6.48 10.71 -13.02
CA CYS A 269 -5.36 10.03 -12.38
C CYS A 269 -4.55 11.04 -11.57
N VAL A 270 -4.31 10.73 -10.31
CA VAL A 270 -3.49 11.57 -9.41
C VAL A 270 -2.07 11.67 -9.97
N PRO A 271 -1.38 12.82 -9.88
CA PRO A 271 0.04 12.92 -10.19
C PRO A 271 0.84 11.83 -9.45
N ILE A 272 1.60 11.03 -10.20
CA ILE A 272 2.24 9.83 -9.64
C ILE A 272 3.28 10.16 -8.55
N ASP A 273 3.87 11.36 -8.59
CA ASP A 273 4.78 11.88 -7.57
C ASP A 273 4.03 12.18 -6.25
N LEU A 274 2.84 12.78 -6.32
CA LEU A 274 1.98 12.95 -5.14
C LEU A 274 1.50 11.60 -4.60
N LYS A 275 1.26 10.63 -5.49
CA LYS A 275 0.92 9.26 -5.08
C LYS A 275 2.08 8.56 -4.38
N ALA A 276 3.31 8.73 -4.87
CA ALA A 276 4.52 8.23 -4.24
C ALA A 276 4.70 8.85 -2.84
N GLN A 277 4.60 10.17 -2.73
CA GLN A 277 4.66 10.88 -1.45
C GLN A 277 3.60 10.38 -0.46
N MET A 278 2.35 10.20 -0.90
CA MET A 278 1.26 9.66 -0.08
C MET A 278 1.60 8.27 0.48
N ILE A 279 2.22 7.38 -0.32
CA ILE A 279 2.58 6.04 0.15
C ILE A 279 3.72 6.10 1.17
N VAL A 280 4.75 6.93 0.91
CA VAL A 280 5.87 7.08 1.85
C VAL A 280 5.42 7.71 3.17
N GLU A 281 4.57 8.74 3.14
CA GLU A 281 4.00 9.34 4.35
C GLU A 281 3.15 8.34 5.13
N MET A 282 2.35 7.53 4.42
CA MET A 282 1.54 6.48 5.03
C MET A 282 2.41 5.39 5.68
N ASP A 283 3.47 4.93 5.02
CA ASP A 283 4.38 3.92 5.57
C ASP A 283 5.16 4.47 6.78
N SER A 284 5.64 5.71 6.70
CA SER A 284 6.32 6.38 7.83
C SER A 284 5.41 6.54 9.04
N ASN A 285 4.11 6.81 8.86
CA ASN A 285 3.19 6.96 9.98
C ASN A 285 2.73 5.62 10.58
N ILE A 286 2.72 4.54 9.78
CA ILE A 286 2.22 3.22 10.20
C ILE A 286 3.34 2.29 10.68
N ARG A 287 4.49 2.29 9.99
CA ARG A 287 5.64 1.41 10.26
C ARG A 287 6.85 2.14 10.79
N GLY A 288 7.00 3.42 10.43
CA GLY A 288 8.04 4.25 11.01
C GLY A 288 7.84 4.25 12.52
N VAL A 289 8.90 3.93 13.26
CA VAL A 289 8.94 4.06 14.71
C VAL A 289 8.45 5.46 15.02
N ALA A 290 7.23 5.59 15.54
CA ALA A 290 6.79 6.83 16.11
C ALA A 290 7.77 7.10 17.26
N LEU A 291 8.65 8.08 17.09
CA LEU A 291 9.24 8.81 18.20
C LEU A 291 8.08 9.57 18.85
N SER A 292 7.21 8.84 19.56
CA SER A 292 6.23 9.44 20.43
C SER A 292 6.62 9.09 21.85
N ASP A 293 7.39 9.99 22.44
CA ASP A 293 7.61 10.15 23.89
C ASP A 293 6.32 10.55 24.64
N ASN A 294 5.16 10.02 24.25
CA ASN A 294 3.91 10.20 24.99
C ASN A 294 3.60 8.90 25.72
N THR A 295 4.12 8.79 26.94
CA THR A 295 3.95 7.67 27.88
C THR A 295 2.49 7.41 28.32
N HIS A 296 1.50 8.12 27.78
CA HIS A 296 0.10 8.08 28.20
C HIS A 296 -0.92 7.70 27.10
N SER A 297 -0.50 7.44 25.86
CA SER A 297 -1.42 7.04 24.79
C SER A 297 -1.45 5.53 24.55
N ILE A 298 -2.65 4.98 24.34
CA ILE A 298 -2.86 3.55 24.08
C ILE A 298 -2.91 3.33 22.56
N ASP A 299 -2.07 2.44 22.03
CA ASP A 299 -2.19 1.98 20.65
C ASP A 299 -3.02 0.70 20.62
N PHE A 300 -4.25 0.84 20.14
CA PHE A 300 -5.24 -0.23 20.08
C PHE A 300 -4.96 -1.26 18.97
N GLU A 301 -4.12 -0.91 17.98
CA GLU A 301 -3.81 -1.75 16.82
C GLU A 301 -2.46 -2.47 16.93
N ILE A 302 -1.78 -2.38 18.07
CA ILE A 302 -0.58 -3.20 18.34
C ILE A 302 -0.96 -4.66 18.27
N GLU A 303 -0.26 -5.40 17.40
CA GLU A 303 -0.42 -6.83 17.23
C GLU A 303 0.67 -7.60 17.99
N GLU A 304 0.29 -8.68 18.65
CA GLU A 304 1.20 -9.68 19.21
C GLU A 304 1.13 -11.00 18.45
N ARG A 305 2.24 -11.73 18.47
CA ARG A 305 2.29 -13.12 17.99
C ARG A 305 2.05 -14.05 19.17
N ILE A 306 0.84 -14.60 19.25
CA ILE A 306 0.50 -15.64 20.23
C ILE A 306 0.86 -17.00 19.66
N LYS A 307 1.49 -17.85 20.47
CA LYS A 307 1.80 -19.23 20.05
C LYS A 307 0.50 -20.02 19.94
N PRO A 308 0.35 -20.95 18.98
CA PRO A 308 -0.91 -21.67 18.76
C PRO A 308 -1.51 -22.37 20.00
N TRP A 309 -0.68 -22.75 20.98
CA TRP A 309 -1.12 -23.40 22.22
C TRP A 309 -1.42 -22.44 23.38
N GLU A 310 -1.14 -21.15 23.24
CA GLU A 310 -1.46 -20.09 24.22
C GLU A 310 -2.78 -19.37 23.86
N ILE A 311 -3.47 -19.80 22.79
CA ILE A 311 -4.70 -19.19 22.31
C ILE A 311 -5.83 -19.45 23.31
N SER A 312 -6.43 -18.37 23.80
CA SER A 312 -7.63 -18.39 24.64
C SER A 312 -8.86 -17.87 23.88
N ARG A 313 -10.02 -18.46 24.18
CA ARG A 313 -11.34 -18.03 23.71
C ARG A 313 -12.20 -17.71 24.91
N ILE A 314 -12.91 -16.59 24.85
CA ILE A 314 -13.91 -16.23 25.85
C ILE A 314 -15.27 -16.36 25.18
N SER A 315 -15.99 -17.44 25.50
CA SER A 315 -17.35 -17.65 25.04
C SER A 315 -18.31 -16.65 25.68
N TRP A 316 -19.47 -16.47 25.05
CA TRP A 316 -20.51 -15.57 25.54
C TRP A 316 -21.88 -16.14 25.22
N ASP A 317 -22.84 -15.86 26.11
CA ASP A 317 -24.21 -16.37 26.03
C ASP A 317 -25.22 -15.26 25.73
N TYR A 318 -26.48 -15.62 25.47
CA TYR A 318 -27.55 -14.63 25.33
C TYR A 318 -28.06 -14.18 26.71
N PHE A 319 -28.20 -12.86 26.92
CA PHE A 319 -28.77 -12.30 28.14
C PHE A 319 -30.30 -12.46 28.15
N ALA A 320 -30.81 -13.28 29.07
CA ALA A 320 -32.25 -13.51 29.23
C ALA A 320 -32.89 -12.53 30.23
N ASN A 321 -32.54 -12.63 31.52
CA ASN A 321 -33.08 -11.81 32.61
C ASN A 321 -31.99 -11.51 33.65
N MET A 322 -32.17 -10.44 34.43
CA MET A 322 -31.37 -10.15 35.61
C MET A 322 -31.48 -11.30 36.62
N CYS A 323 -30.37 -11.70 37.22
CA CYS A 323 -30.33 -12.61 38.36
C CYS A 323 -29.99 -11.83 39.63
N ASN A 324 -30.18 -12.44 40.81
CA ASN A 324 -29.82 -11.85 42.11
C ASN A 324 -28.29 -11.88 42.35
N ARG A 325 -27.51 -11.46 41.35
CA ARG A 325 -26.06 -11.45 41.26
C ARG A 325 -25.61 -10.10 40.70
N PHE A 326 -24.30 -9.83 40.73
CA PHE A 326 -23.76 -8.62 40.10
C PHE A 326 -23.94 -8.67 38.59
N SER A 327 -24.51 -7.60 38.03
CA SER A 327 -24.70 -7.43 36.58
C SER A 327 -24.03 -6.14 36.15
N VAL A 328 -23.08 -6.22 35.20
CA VAL A 328 -22.34 -5.06 34.70
C VAL A 328 -22.69 -4.82 33.25
N PHE A 329 -23.35 -3.70 32.95
CA PHE A 329 -23.71 -3.34 31.58
C PHE A 329 -22.68 -2.36 31.03
N THR A 330 -22.25 -2.56 29.78
CA THR A 330 -21.23 -1.74 29.13
C THR A 330 -21.74 -1.20 27.80
N ASP A 331 -21.38 0.03 27.45
CA ASP A 331 -21.68 0.61 26.14
C ASP A 331 -20.58 1.58 25.64
N GLY A 332 -20.53 1.77 24.31
CA GLY A 332 -19.67 2.72 23.64
C GLY A 332 -20.42 3.51 22.57
N SER A 333 -20.28 4.84 22.56
CA SER A 333 -21.04 5.72 21.68
C SER A 333 -20.14 6.71 20.93
N LYS A 334 -20.52 7.05 19.68
CA LYS A 334 -19.85 8.08 18.88
C LYS A 334 -20.89 9.03 18.25
N MET A 335 -20.78 10.32 18.57
CA MET A 335 -21.65 11.37 18.04
C MET A 335 -20.85 12.63 17.74
N ASN A 336 -21.12 13.28 16.60
CA ASN A 336 -20.47 14.54 16.19
C ASN A 336 -18.93 14.50 16.21
N GLY A 337 -18.34 13.35 15.87
CA GLY A 337 -16.88 13.15 15.88
C GLY A 337 -16.27 12.86 17.25
N LYS A 338 -17.06 12.96 18.33
CA LYS A 338 -16.65 12.67 19.70
C LYS A 338 -17.10 11.27 20.12
N VAL A 339 -16.35 10.65 21.03
CA VAL A 339 -16.50 9.26 21.46
C VAL A 339 -16.56 9.16 22.97
N GLY A 340 -17.56 8.44 23.48
CA GLY A 340 -17.76 8.15 24.89
C GLY A 340 -17.89 6.65 25.14
N SER A 341 -17.55 6.23 26.35
CA SER A 341 -17.60 4.84 26.81
C SER A 341 -18.09 4.83 28.25
N ALA A 342 -18.90 3.84 28.62
CA ALA A 342 -19.44 3.76 29.96
C ALA A 342 -19.71 2.32 30.39
N PHE A 343 -19.73 2.10 31.70
CA PHE A 343 -20.30 0.90 32.28
C PHE A 343 -21.03 1.21 33.58
N VAL A 344 -21.97 0.34 33.94
CA VAL A 344 -22.81 0.48 35.14
C VAL A 344 -22.92 -0.86 35.85
N ILE A 345 -22.80 -0.85 37.17
CA ILE A 345 -22.84 -2.02 38.05
C ILE A 345 -24.18 -2.05 38.77
N TYR A 346 -24.86 -3.19 38.67
CA TYR A 346 -26.11 -3.49 39.37
C TYR A 346 -25.92 -4.65 40.34
N LEU A 347 -26.63 -4.62 41.46
CA LEU A 347 -26.87 -5.78 42.32
C LEU A 347 -28.39 -5.99 42.38
N GLY A 348 -28.89 -7.02 41.69
CA GLY A 348 -30.33 -7.13 41.44
C GLY A 348 -30.81 -5.98 40.55
N GLU A 349 -31.82 -5.23 41.02
CA GLU A 349 -32.41 -4.10 40.28
C GLU A 349 -31.83 -2.72 40.66
N ASP A 350 -30.95 -2.69 41.67
CA ASP A 350 -30.37 -1.48 42.24
C ASP A 350 -29.04 -1.14 41.55
N GLU A 351 -28.94 0.10 41.06
CA GLU A 351 -27.70 0.65 40.51
C GLU A 351 -26.74 0.95 41.67
N ILE A 352 -25.63 0.22 41.71
CA ILE A 352 -24.60 0.37 42.75
C ILE A 352 -23.61 1.46 42.39
N ASP A 353 -23.17 1.49 41.13
CA ASP A 353 -22.18 2.46 40.66
C ASP A 353 -22.21 2.60 39.14
N SER A 354 -21.67 3.71 38.64
CA SER A 354 -21.59 3.97 37.21
C SER A 354 -20.36 4.81 36.83
N PHE A 355 -19.74 4.46 35.70
CA PHE A 355 -18.49 5.07 35.25
C PHE A 355 -18.63 5.54 33.81
N THR A 356 -18.08 6.72 33.53
CA THR A 356 -18.09 7.34 32.21
C THR A 356 -16.69 7.80 31.81
N TYR A 357 -16.32 7.55 30.57
CA TYR A 357 -15.03 7.89 30.01
C TYR A 357 -15.18 8.57 28.66
N ARG A 358 -14.56 9.74 28.52
CA ARG A 358 -14.36 10.43 27.26
C ARG A 358 -13.12 9.87 26.58
N LEU A 359 -13.29 9.28 25.40
CA LEU A 359 -12.17 8.76 24.61
C LEU A 359 -11.70 9.81 23.60
N SER A 360 -10.53 9.62 23.00
CA SER A 360 -10.06 10.50 21.93
C SER A 360 -10.99 10.45 20.70
N ASP A 361 -11.12 11.57 19.98
CA ASP A 361 -12.08 11.76 18.86
C ASP A 361 -11.86 10.81 17.67
N ASN A 362 -10.62 10.37 17.53
CA ASN A 362 -10.17 9.37 16.58
C ASN A 362 -10.58 7.92 16.97
N SER A 363 -11.20 7.71 18.12
CA SER A 363 -11.65 6.37 18.51
C SER A 363 -12.84 5.90 17.66
N SER A 364 -12.91 4.60 17.39
CA SER A 364 -14.11 4.00 16.77
C SER A 364 -15.12 3.58 17.85
N VAL A 365 -16.38 3.37 17.46
CA VAL A 365 -17.41 2.80 18.36
C VAL A 365 -16.93 1.45 18.92
N PHE A 366 -16.36 0.60 18.05
CA PHE A 366 -15.77 -0.68 18.46
C PHE A 366 -14.69 -0.53 19.54
N MET A 367 -13.80 0.46 19.42
CA MET A 367 -12.79 0.74 20.45
C MET A 367 -13.43 1.16 21.77
N ALA A 368 -14.50 1.96 21.72
CA ALA A 368 -15.22 2.40 22.90
C ALA A 368 -15.93 1.26 23.63
N GLU A 369 -16.55 0.34 22.87
CA GLU A 369 -17.19 -0.86 23.42
C GLU A 369 -16.17 -1.80 24.08
N VAL A 370 -15.05 -2.09 23.39
CA VAL A 370 -13.97 -2.92 23.95
C VAL A 370 -13.32 -2.25 25.18
N PHE A 371 -13.16 -0.93 25.15
CA PHE A 371 -12.65 -0.17 26.30
C PHE A 371 -13.61 -0.24 27.49
N ALA A 372 -14.92 -0.13 27.25
CA ALA A 372 -15.95 -0.26 28.29
C ALA A 372 -15.85 -1.62 28.99
N ILE A 373 -15.74 -2.70 28.22
CA ILE A 373 -15.55 -4.06 28.73
C ILE A 373 -14.26 -4.16 29.55
N ASN A 374 -13.14 -3.64 29.04
CA ASN A 374 -11.88 -3.68 29.77
C ASN A 374 -11.96 -2.95 31.13
N LYS A 375 -12.59 -1.77 31.17
CA LYS A 375 -12.76 -1.00 32.41
C LYS A 375 -13.74 -1.63 33.38
N ALA A 376 -14.82 -2.22 32.88
CA ALA A 376 -15.73 -3.02 33.68
C ALA A 376 -14.99 -4.20 34.34
N ILE A 377 -14.13 -4.90 33.59
CA ILE A 377 -13.33 -6.01 34.14
C ILE A 377 -12.30 -5.51 35.16
N ASP A 378 -11.62 -4.39 34.90
CA ASP A 378 -10.70 -3.77 35.86
C ASP A 378 -11.42 -3.50 37.20
N GLU A 379 -12.65 -2.99 37.14
CA GLU A 379 -13.46 -2.69 38.33
C GLU A 379 -13.97 -3.95 39.05
N ILE A 380 -14.38 -4.97 38.29
CA ILE A 380 -14.78 -6.29 38.82
C ILE A 380 -13.62 -6.91 39.62
N ILE A 381 -12.42 -6.90 39.05
CA ILE A 381 -11.21 -7.44 39.68
C ILE A 381 -10.84 -6.60 40.91
N LEU A 382 -10.90 -5.27 40.81
CA LEU A 382 -10.57 -4.37 41.91
C LEU A 382 -11.48 -4.58 43.13
N ARG A 383 -12.78 -4.80 42.89
CA ARG A 383 -13.78 -5.07 43.93
C ARG A 383 -13.82 -6.54 44.37
N ASN A 384 -13.07 -7.42 43.72
CA ASN A 384 -13.05 -8.85 43.95
C ASN A 384 -14.48 -9.48 43.94
N LEU A 385 -15.28 -9.13 42.93
CA LEU A 385 -16.64 -9.66 42.76
C LEU A 385 -16.60 -11.12 42.30
N ASP A 386 -17.27 -12.01 43.02
CA ASP A 386 -17.12 -13.46 42.83
C ASP A 386 -17.90 -14.02 41.63
N HIS A 387 -19.15 -13.60 41.42
CA HIS A 387 -19.98 -14.05 40.28
C HIS A 387 -20.62 -12.86 39.58
N VAL A 388 -20.17 -12.55 38.37
CA VAL A 388 -20.59 -11.36 37.61
C VAL A 388 -21.04 -11.73 36.20
N ASP A 389 -22.23 -11.27 35.84
CA ASP A 389 -22.64 -11.23 34.43
C ASP A 389 -22.18 -9.89 33.83
N LEU A 390 -21.32 -9.93 32.81
CA LEU A 390 -20.91 -8.74 32.04
C LEU A 390 -21.69 -8.70 30.73
N ILE A 391 -22.56 -7.71 30.59
CA ILE A 391 -23.54 -7.60 29.53
C ILE A 391 -23.18 -6.46 28.58
N THR A 392 -23.17 -6.75 27.28
CA THR A 392 -22.94 -5.77 26.22
C THR A 392 -23.84 -6.05 25.02
N ASP A 393 -24.27 -5.02 24.31
CA ASP A 393 -24.93 -5.17 23.01
C ASP A 393 -23.94 -5.17 21.83
N SER A 394 -22.65 -4.93 22.09
CA SER A 394 -21.57 -5.04 21.12
C SER A 394 -21.25 -6.49 20.77
N ARG A 395 -21.98 -7.02 19.79
CA ARG A 395 -21.65 -8.32 19.21
C ARG A 395 -20.23 -8.32 18.61
N SER A 396 -19.77 -7.19 18.07
CA SER A 396 -18.42 -7.05 17.51
C SER A 396 -17.33 -7.24 18.57
N ALA A 397 -17.49 -6.64 19.76
CA ALA A 397 -16.52 -6.79 20.85
C ALA A 397 -16.49 -8.23 21.36
N LEU A 398 -17.66 -8.87 21.52
CA LEU A 398 -17.77 -10.27 21.91
C LEU A 398 -17.15 -11.22 20.88
N MET A 399 -17.37 -10.99 19.58
CA MET A 399 -16.72 -11.77 18.52
C MET A 399 -15.20 -11.61 18.51
N ALA A 400 -14.66 -10.45 18.90
CA ALA A 400 -13.22 -10.26 19.05
C ALA A 400 -12.66 -11.07 20.23
N LEU A 401 -13.38 -11.12 21.36
CA LEU A 401 -13.02 -11.91 22.55
C LEU A 401 -13.13 -13.43 22.32
N ASP A 402 -14.09 -13.87 21.52
CA ASP A 402 -14.27 -15.29 21.14
C ASP A 402 -13.27 -15.74 20.04
N SER A 403 -12.77 -14.82 19.21
CA SER A 403 -11.91 -15.16 18.07
C SER A 403 -10.58 -15.82 18.50
N PRO A 404 -10.24 -17.01 17.97
CA PRO A 404 -8.91 -17.62 18.19
C PRO A 404 -7.78 -16.91 17.44
N PHE A 405 -8.12 -16.02 16.50
CA PHE A 405 -7.16 -15.35 15.61
C PHE A 405 -7.04 -13.85 15.92
N GLU A 406 -7.50 -13.42 17.10
CA GLU A 406 -7.31 -12.04 17.55
C GLU A 406 -5.82 -11.77 17.79
N LYS A 407 -5.32 -10.71 17.15
CA LYS A 407 -3.90 -10.34 17.19
C LYS A 407 -3.65 -9.13 18.08
N ARG A 408 -4.66 -8.33 18.36
CA ARG A 408 -4.50 -7.06 19.09
C ARG A 408 -4.14 -7.34 20.55
N VAL A 409 -3.03 -6.78 21.01
CA VAL A 409 -2.54 -6.89 22.39
C VAL A 409 -3.61 -6.43 23.37
N TYR A 410 -4.31 -5.34 23.05
CA TYR A 410 -5.35 -4.79 23.91
C TYR A 410 -6.47 -5.80 24.19
N VAL A 411 -7.02 -6.43 23.15
CA VAL A 411 -8.11 -7.43 23.29
C VAL A 411 -7.61 -8.70 23.98
N ASN A 412 -6.43 -9.19 23.60
CA ASN A 412 -5.85 -10.37 24.24
C ASN A 412 -5.46 -10.12 25.70
N SER A 413 -5.14 -8.89 26.09
CA SER A 413 -4.96 -8.53 27.50
C SER A 413 -6.25 -8.68 28.30
N ILE A 414 -7.41 -8.35 27.71
CA ILE A 414 -8.73 -8.57 28.32
C ILE A 414 -8.97 -10.07 28.51
N LYS A 415 -8.70 -10.90 27.49
CA LYS A 415 -8.82 -12.36 27.62
C LYS A 415 -7.96 -12.91 28.75
N ARG A 416 -6.71 -12.44 28.87
CA ARG A 416 -5.81 -12.83 29.97
C ARG A 416 -6.35 -12.41 31.34
N LYS A 417 -6.91 -11.21 31.47
CA LYS A 417 -7.55 -10.75 32.71
C LYS A 417 -8.71 -11.66 33.12
N ILE A 418 -9.58 -12.03 32.18
CA ILE A 418 -10.72 -12.93 32.44
C ILE A 418 -10.23 -14.32 32.85
N VAL A 419 -9.27 -14.91 32.12
CA VAL A 419 -8.77 -16.27 32.39
C VAL A 419 -7.99 -16.36 33.71
N ASN A 420 -7.27 -15.31 34.10
CA ASN A 420 -6.44 -15.30 35.31
C ASN A 420 -7.20 -14.84 36.57
N TYR A 421 -8.44 -14.36 36.42
CA TYR A 421 -9.25 -13.95 37.55
C TYR A 421 -9.83 -15.17 38.27
N SER A 422 -9.83 -15.14 39.61
CA SER A 422 -10.32 -16.27 40.42
C SER A 422 -11.84 -16.38 40.50
N GLY A 423 -12.56 -15.27 40.29
CA GLY A 423 -14.02 -15.25 40.23
C GLY A 423 -14.56 -15.57 38.84
N GLU A 424 -15.88 -15.74 38.73
CA GLU A 424 -16.59 -16.09 37.51
C GLU A 424 -17.13 -14.84 36.80
N ILE A 425 -16.58 -14.53 35.61
CA ILE A 425 -17.08 -13.46 34.73
C ILE A 425 -17.75 -14.09 33.50
N ASN A 426 -19.07 -13.97 33.43
CA ASN A 426 -19.89 -14.50 32.34
C ASN A 426 -20.22 -13.39 31.33
N LEU A 427 -19.63 -13.47 30.13
CA LEU A 427 -19.96 -12.54 29.05
C LEU A 427 -21.33 -12.86 28.48
N LYS A 428 -22.22 -11.86 28.39
CA LYS A 428 -23.56 -12.01 27.83
C LYS A 428 -23.85 -10.93 26.80
N TRP A 429 -24.44 -11.35 25.69
CA TRP A 429 -24.93 -10.45 24.65
C TRP A 429 -26.39 -10.08 24.90
N VAL A 430 -26.69 -8.79 24.88
CA VAL A 430 -28.07 -8.27 24.89
C VAL A 430 -28.38 -7.58 23.57
N ARG A 431 -29.65 -7.57 23.17
CA ARG A 431 -30.07 -6.84 21.98
C ARG A 431 -30.20 -5.36 22.29
N ALA A 432 -29.54 -4.51 21.50
CA ALA A 432 -29.69 -3.06 21.57
C ALA A 432 -31.16 -2.61 21.47
N HIS A 433 -31.50 -1.54 22.21
CA HIS A 433 -32.79 -0.83 22.16
C HIS A 433 -34.04 -1.69 22.44
N LYS A 434 -33.92 -2.71 23.30
CA LYS A 434 -35.02 -3.60 23.68
C LYS A 434 -35.66 -3.27 25.05
N GLY A 435 -35.43 -2.09 25.63
CA GLY A 435 -36.01 -1.76 26.95
C GLY A 435 -35.27 -2.35 28.15
N THR A 436 -34.06 -2.91 27.96
CA THR A 436 -33.28 -3.45 29.09
C THR A 436 -32.69 -2.30 29.88
N LYS A 437 -33.25 -2.04 31.08
CA LYS A 437 -32.89 -0.93 31.98
C LYS A 437 -31.38 -0.68 32.08
N GLY A 438 -30.58 -1.73 32.37
CA GLY A 438 -29.12 -1.60 32.48
C GLY A 438 -28.41 -1.23 31.17
N ASN A 439 -28.85 -1.77 30.03
CA ASN A 439 -28.27 -1.45 28.72
C ASN A 439 -28.60 -0.01 28.30
N GLU A 440 -29.86 0.42 28.48
CA GLU A 440 -30.28 1.80 28.20
C GLU A 440 -29.56 2.80 29.09
N ARG A 441 -29.31 2.41 30.35
CA ARG A 441 -28.53 3.22 31.28
C ARG A 441 -27.08 3.35 30.82
N ALA A 442 -26.43 2.27 30.40
CA ALA A 442 -25.07 2.31 29.86
C ALA A 442 -24.99 3.19 28.59
N ASP A 443 -25.95 3.06 27.66
CA ASP A 443 -26.03 3.89 26.43
C ASP A 443 -26.24 5.37 26.74
N TYR A 444 -27.12 5.69 27.69
CA TYR A 444 -27.30 7.06 28.16
C TYR A 444 -25.99 7.63 28.74
N LEU A 445 -25.29 6.86 29.56
CA LEU A 445 -24.03 7.28 30.20
C LEU A 445 -22.89 7.43 29.18
N ALA A 446 -22.79 6.55 28.18
CA ALA A 446 -21.82 6.66 27.11
C ALA A 446 -22.05 7.92 26.26
N LYS A 447 -23.32 8.28 26.00
CA LYS A 447 -23.68 9.55 25.35
C LYS A 447 -23.39 10.76 26.22
N LEU A 448 -23.67 10.69 27.53
CA LEU A 448 -23.32 11.77 28.46
C LEU A 448 -21.80 12.00 28.53
N ALA A 449 -21.01 10.92 28.47
CA ALA A 449 -19.55 10.99 28.48
C ALA A 449 -19.00 11.83 27.32
N ILE A 450 -19.68 11.88 26.16
CA ILE A 450 -19.28 12.66 24.98
C ILE A 450 -19.26 14.17 25.26
N GLU A 451 -20.09 14.64 26.19
CA GLU A 451 -20.23 16.06 26.52
C GLU A 451 -19.05 16.59 27.34
N LYS A 452 -18.24 15.71 27.96
CA LYS A 452 -17.01 16.10 28.65
C LYS A 452 -16.06 16.83 27.70
N GLN A 453 -15.47 17.92 28.21
CA GLN A 453 -14.46 18.70 27.46
C GLN A 453 -13.10 18.00 27.48
N GLU A 454 -12.73 17.41 28.61
CA GLU A 454 -11.47 16.71 28.79
C GLU A 454 -11.57 15.27 28.31
N ILE A 455 -10.48 14.78 27.71
CA ILE A 455 -10.35 13.39 27.23
C ILE A 455 -9.77 12.55 28.36
N ASP A 456 -10.56 11.60 28.88
CA ASP A 456 -10.16 10.68 29.95
C ASP A 456 -9.16 9.61 29.46
N CYS A 457 -9.23 9.21 28.18
CA CYS A 457 -8.33 8.21 27.59
C CYS A 457 -7.93 8.55 26.16
N LEU A 458 -6.61 8.66 25.94
CA LEU A 458 -6.02 8.97 24.65
C LEU A 458 -5.66 7.69 23.89
N PHE A 459 -6.29 7.47 22.72
CA PHE A 459 -5.85 6.47 21.76
C PHE A 459 -5.01 7.08 20.65
N HIS A 460 -3.99 6.34 20.19
CA HIS A 460 -3.27 6.68 18.97
C HIS A 460 -4.20 6.67 17.75
N GLU A 461 -3.85 7.48 16.74
CA GLU A 461 -4.55 7.47 15.44
C GLU A 461 -4.51 6.08 14.84
N THR A 462 -5.67 5.56 14.43
CA THR A 462 -5.75 4.23 13.81
C THR A 462 -5.12 4.25 12.42
N ARG A 463 -4.60 3.10 11.95
CA ARG A 463 -4.08 2.95 10.57
C ARG A 463 -5.09 3.39 9.52
N THR A 464 -6.38 3.19 9.78
CA THR A 464 -7.47 3.59 8.88
C THR A 464 -7.59 5.11 8.78
N GLU A 465 -7.51 5.81 9.90
CA GLU A 465 -7.58 7.27 9.93
C GLU A 465 -6.33 7.91 9.33
N THR A 466 -5.16 7.39 9.68
CA THR A 466 -3.91 7.80 9.04
C THR A 466 -4.03 7.66 7.52
N ARG A 467 -4.57 6.54 7.01
CA ARG A 467 -4.81 6.35 5.56
C ARG A 467 -5.78 7.38 4.99
N LEU A 468 -6.87 7.68 5.69
CA LEU A 468 -7.87 8.67 5.25
C LEU A 468 -7.29 10.08 5.21
N ARG A 469 -6.62 10.50 6.28
CA ARG A 469 -5.96 11.81 6.42
C ARG A 469 -4.91 12.02 5.34
N VAL A 470 -3.98 11.07 5.17
CA VAL A 470 -2.91 11.17 4.15
C VAL A 470 -3.51 11.20 2.73
N LYS A 471 -4.59 10.45 2.48
CA LYS A 471 -5.31 10.50 1.19
C LYS A 471 -5.99 11.84 0.96
N GLN A 472 -6.61 12.43 1.98
CA GLN A 472 -7.21 13.77 1.90
C GLN A 472 -6.15 14.83 1.61
N ASN A 473 -5.01 14.77 2.31
CA ASN A 473 -3.86 15.65 2.08
C ASN A 473 -3.36 15.54 0.64
N MET A 474 -3.22 14.32 0.10
CA MET A 474 -2.82 14.12 -1.30
C MET A 474 -3.81 14.76 -2.29
N ILE A 475 -5.12 14.63 -2.07
CA ILE A 475 -6.14 15.25 -2.93
C ILE A 475 -6.10 16.77 -2.82
N GLN A 476 -5.91 17.32 -1.62
CA GLN A 476 -5.77 18.75 -1.40
C GLN A 476 -4.51 19.30 -2.10
N SER A 477 -3.37 18.62 -1.96
CA SER A 477 -2.13 18.95 -2.66
C SER A 477 -2.31 18.92 -4.18
N TRP A 478 -3.05 17.94 -4.71
CA TRP A 478 -3.38 17.90 -6.13
C TRP A 478 -4.25 19.09 -6.56
N GLN A 479 -5.27 19.44 -5.77
CA GLN A 479 -6.12 20.60 -6.04
C GLN A 479 -5.32 21.91 -6.03
N THR A 480 -4.48 22.13 -5.02
CA THR A 480 -3.59 23.30 -4.93
C THR A 480 -2.65 23.40 -6.13
N ARG A 481 -2.05 22.27 -6.54
CA ARG A 481 -1.19 22.20 -7.73
C ARG A 481 -1.98 22.53 -9.01
N TRP A 482 -3.24 22.12 -9.10
CA TRP A 482 -4.08 22.41 -10.25
C TRP A 482 -4.50 23.88 -10.34
N ASP A 483 -4.88 24.47 -9.20
CA ASP A 483 -5.29 25.86 -9.11
C ASP A 483 -4.12 26.81 -9.41
N SER A 484 -2.91 26.47 -8.96
CA SER A 484 -1.70 27.27 -9.17
C SER A 484 -0.99 27.04 -10.52
N SER A 485 -1.34 25.99 -11.27
CA SER A 485 -0.61 25.66 -12.50
C SER A 485 -0.80 26.73 -13.59
N LYS A 486 0.31 27.10 -14.24
CA LYS A 486 0.29 27.94 -15.46
C LYS A 486 -0.13 27.14 -16.71
N ASN A 487 -0.06 25.81 -16.64
CA ASN A 487 -0.40 24.91 -17.73
C ASN A 487 -1.87 24.48 -17.65
N GLY A 488 -2.45 24.06 -18.78
CA GLY A 488 -3.82 23.52 -18.82
C GLY A 488 -4.92 24.57 -18.60
N LYS A 489 -4.66 25.86 -18.86
CA LYS A 489 -5.62 26.96 -18.67
C LYS A 489 -7.01 26.65 -19.27
N VAL A 490 -7.05 26.21 -20.52
CA VAL A 490 -8.31 25.82 -21.21
C VAL A 490 -9.01 24.69 -20.49
N THR A 491 -8.29 23.64 -20.10
CA THR A 491 -8.86 22.50 -19.36
C THR A 491 -9.47 22.91 -18.01
N ARG A 492 -8.91 23.94 -17.34
CA ARG A 492 -9.42 24.46 -16.07
C ARG A 492 -10.75 25.20 -16.19
N GLU A 493 -11.05 25.78 -17.35
CA GLU A 493 -12.36 26.39 -17.60
C GLU A 493 -13.48 25.34 -17.54
N PHE A 494 -13.21 24.14 -18.07
CA PHE A 494 -14.12 23.00 -18.02
C PHE A 494 -14.09 22.31 -16.64
N PHE A 495 -12.91 22.04 -16.11
CA PHE A 495 -12.70 21.19 -14.92
C PHE A 495 -11.93 21.92 -13.82
N LYS A 496 -12.63 22.72 -13.00
CA LYS A 496 -12.02 23.45 -11.87
C LYS A 496 -11.57 22.55 -10.72
N LYS A 497 -12.31 21.47 -10.44
CA LYS A 497 -12.02 20.56 -9.32
C LYS A 497 -11.37 19.26 -9.80
N VAL A 498 -10.39 18.78 -9.05
CA VAL A 498 -9.80 17.44 -9.25
C VAL A 498 -10.85 16.36 -8.97
N CYS A 499 -10.78 15.23 -9.67
CA CYS A 499 -11.73 14.13 -9.47
C CYS A 499 -11.11 12.80 -9.90
N VAL A 500 -10.94 11.89 -8.94
CA VAL A 500 -10.34 10.56 -9.19
C VAL A 500 -11.22 9.65 -10.06
N LYS A 501 -12.54 9.92 -10.11
CA LYS A 501 -13.50 9.13 -10.91
C LYS A 501 -13.58 9.58 -12.37
N ARG A 502 -13.05 10.76 -12.70
CA ARG A 502 -13.16 11.32 -14.07
C ARG A 502 -12.42 10.44 -15.06
N VAL A 503 -13.02 10.21 -16.23
CA VAL A 503 -12.36 9.61 -17.40
C VAL A 503 -12.85 10.34 -18.65
N GLN A 504 -11.97 11.10 -19.29
CA GLN A 504 -12.23 11.76 -20.56
C GLN A 504 -11.28 11.19 -21.60
N GLY A 505 -11.75 10.26 -22.43
CA GLY A 505 -10.95 9.57 -23.44
C GLY A 505 -11.54 9.62 -24.84
N ASP A 506 -12.25 10.71 -25.14
CA ASP A 506 -12.77 10.99 -26.48
C ASP A 506 -11.76 11.86 -27.24
N PHE A 507 -11.20 11.32 -28.32
CA PHE A 507 -10.17 12.00 -29.11
C PHE A 507 -10.62 13.36 -29.66
N TYR A 508 -11.87 13.49 -30.08
CA TYR A 508 -12.39 14.73 -30.65
C TYR A 508 -12.67 15.75 -29.56
N LEU A 509 -13.43 15.37 -28.52
CA LEU A 509 -13.81 16.29 -27.46
C LEU A 509 -12.60 16.74 -26.64
N ASN A 510 -11.59 15.89 -26.46
CA ASN A 510 -10.38 16.29 -25.75
C ASN A 510 -9.58 17.36 -26.48
N GLN A 511 -9.76 17.56 -27.80
CA GLN A 511 -9.16 18.71 -28.48
C GLN A 511 -9.76 20.03 -27.99
N ILE A 512 -11.07 20.03 -27.72
CA ILE A 512 -11.79 21.16 -27.15
C ILE A 512 -11.35 21.36 -25.69
N TYR A 513 -11.39 20.31 -24.88
CA TYR A 513 -11.06 20.41 -23.45
C TYR A 513 -9.60 20.82 -23.19
N THR A 514 -8.69 20.55 -24.13
CA THR A 514 -7.28 20.95 -23.99
C THR A 514 -6.95 22.23 -24.74
N GLY A 515 -7.77 22.62 -25.73
CA GLY A 515 -7.41 23.63 -26.72
C GLY A 515 -6.25 23.18 -27.63
N HIS A 516 -6.01 21.87 -27.73
CA HIS A 516 -4.94 21.28 -28.54
C HIS A 516 -5.52 20.41 -29.65
N GLY A 517 -5.12 20.66 -30.90
CA GLY A 517 -5.51 19.83 -32.02
C GLY A 517 -5.72 20.62 -33.31
N ILE A 518 -6.87 20.41 -33.94
CA ILE A 518 -7.17 20.87 -35.30
C ILE A 518 -7.44 22.37 -35.43
N PHE A 519 -7.76 23.06 -34.33
CA PHE A 519 -8.04 24.50 -34.35
C PHE A 519 -6.81 25.32 -34.79
N ARG A 520 -7.01 26.32 -35.64
CA ARG A 520 -5.95 27.12 -36.27
C ARG A 520 -5.09 27.86 -35.26
N THR A 521 -5.66 28.31 -34.15
CA THR A 521 -4.87 28.93 -33.06
C THR A 521 -3.84 27.99 -32.46
N HIS A 522 -4.18 26.71 -32.29
CA HIS A 522 -3.22 25.70 -31.83
C HIS A 522 -2.20 25.40 -32.94
N GLN A 523 -2.66 25.23 -34.18
CA GLN A 523 -1.77 24.91 -35.29
C GLN A 523 -0.76 26.02 -35.61
N TYR A 524 -1.17 27.29 -35.56
CA TYR A 524 -0.30 28.45 -35.70
C TYR A 524 0.81 28.44 -34.65
N ARG A 525 0.45 28.24 -33.37
CA ARG A 525 1.41 28.27 -32.26
C ARG A 525 2.44 27.13 -32.30
N PHE A 526 2.05 25.92 -32.72
CA PHE A 526 2.90 24.72 -32.63
C PHE A 526 3.50 24.26 -33.95
N PHE A 527 2.93 24.66 -35.09
CA PHE A 527 3.33 24.18 -36.42
C PHE A 527 3.48 25.31 -37.45
N SER A 528 3.44 26.58 -37.02
CA SER A 528 3.59 27.77 -37.87
C SER A 528 2.63 27.82 -39.08
N LYS A 529 1.46 27.16 -38.97
CA LYS A 529 0.36 27.28 -39.93
C LYS A 529 -0.34 28.64 -39.78
N THR A 530 -1.23 29.02 -40.70
CA THR A 530 -2.06 30.23 -40.54
C THR A 530 -2.96 30.16 -39.29
N ASN A 531 -3.22 31.30 -38.65
CA ASN A 531 -4.20 31.43 -37.56
C ASN A 531 -5.63 31.69 -38.08
N VAL A 532 -5.79 31.94 -39.37
CA VAL A 532 -7.08 32.23 -40.01
C VAL A 532 -7.91 30.96 -40.16
N CYS A 533 -9.20 31.04 -39.82
CA CYS A 533 -10.15 29.96 -39.99
C CYS A 533 -10.32 29.56 -41.46
N HIS A 534 -10.69 28.31 -41.74
CA HIS A 534 -11.05 27.85 -43.08
C HIS A 534 -12.22 28.62 -43.70
N CYS A 535 -13.01 29.36 -42.91
CA CYS A 535 -14.05 30.22 -43.44
C CYS A 535 -13.51 31.51 -44.08
N GLY A 536 -12.26 31.92 -43.79
CA GLY A 536 -11.60 33.10 -44.33
C GLY A 536 -11.75 34.40 -43.53
N ASP A 537 -12.64 34.47 -42.54
CA ASP A 537 -13.06 35.77 -41.97
C ASP A 537 -12.44 36.09 -40.59
N GLU A 538 -12.05 35.09 -39.79
CA GLU A 538 -11.67 35.30 -38.38
C GLU A 538 -10.53 34.35 -37.91
N ILE A 539 -10.07 34.56 -36.67
CA ILE A 539 -9.14 33.66 -35.99
C ILE A 539 -9.85 32.30 -35.79
N GLY A 540 -9.25 31.21 -36.30
CA GLY A 540 -9.84 29.88 -36.23
C GLY A 540 -9.67 29.21 -34.86
N ASP A 541 -10.12 29.87 -33.80
CA ASP A 541 -10.18 29.31 -32.46
C ASP A 541 -11.41 28.43 -32.24
N MET A 542 -11.48 27.78 -31.08
CA MET A 542 -12.58 26.88 -30.74
C MET A 542 -13.93 27.59 -30.60
N GLN A 543 -13.94 28.85 -30.19
CA GLN A 543 -15.17 29.60 -29.95
C GLN A 543 -15.78 30.01 -31.28
N HIS A 544 -14.99 30.64 -32.16
CA HIS A 544 -15.38 30.95 -33.52
C HIS A 544 -15.87 29.69 -34.25
N VAL A 545 -15.02 28.65 -34.32
CA VAL A 545 -15.33 27.45 -35.10
C VAL A 545 -16.62 26.77 -34.63
N LEU A 546 -16.86 26.67 -33.33
CA LEU A 546 -17.99 25.92 -32.80
C LEU A 546 -19.27 26.74 -32.65
N LEU A 547 -19.20 28.08 -32.51
CA LEU A 547 -20.37 28.91 -32.21
C LEU A 547 -20.75 29.87 -33.34
N GLU A 548 -19.80 30.35 -34.12
CA GLU A 548 -20.00 31.51 -35.02
C GLU A 548 -19.72 31.19 -36.50
N CYS A 549 -18.72 30.33 -36.77
CA CYS A 549 -18.21 30.05 -38.11
C CYS A 549 -19.30 29.69 -39.13
N ARG A 550 -19.36 30.42 -40.25
CA ARG A 550 -20.38 30.27 -41.30
C ARG A 550 -20.43 28.88 -41.93
N LEU A 551 -19.29 28.18 -42.00
CA LEU A 551 -19.17 26.83 -42.57
C LEU A 551 -20.06 25.80 -41.88
N TRP A 552 -20.34 26.00 -40.59
CA TRP A 552 -21.11 25.06 -39.76
C TRP A 552 -22.50 25.58 -39.40
N SER A 553 -22.97 26.66 -40.03
CA SER A 553 -24.24 27.32 -39.72
C SER A 553 -25.45 26.41 -39.87
N ILE A 554 -25.51 25.62 -40.95
CA ILE A 554 -26.60 24.67 -41.23
C ILE A 554 -26.68 23.62 -40.10
N GLN A 555 -25.56 22.98 -39.77
CA GLN A 555 -25.50 21.93 -38.75
C GLN A 555 -25.77 22.50 -37.35
N ARG A 556 -25.30 23.73 -37.05
CA ARG A 556 -25.64 24.40 -35.78
C ARG A 556 -27.13 24.67 -35.67
N ASN A 557 -27.77 25.18 -36.71
CA ASN A 557 -29.21 25.47 -36.71
C ASN A 557 -30.05 24.20 -36.49
N GLN A 558 -29.59 23.05 -36.98
CA GLN A 558 -30.25 21.75 -36.76
C GLN A 558 -30.23 21.28 -35.31
N LEU A 559 -29.33 21.80 -34.46
CA LEU A 559 -29.22 21.38 -33.06
C LEU A 559 -30.45 21.74 -32.23
N LYS A 560 -31.14 22.84 -32.59
CA LYS A 560 -32.26 23.42 -31.83
C LYS A 560 -31.89 23.68 -30.36
N ILE A 561 -30.67 24.18 -30.11
CA ILE A 561 -30.13 24.50 -28.78
C ILE A 561 -29.83 26.00 -28.69
N LYS A 562 -30.07 26.63 -27.54
CA LYS A 562 -29.65 28.02 -27.26
C LYS A 562 -28.13 28.10 -27.11
N LEU A 563 -27.45 28.65 -28.12
CA LEU A 563 -25.98 28.78 -28.18
C LEU A 563 -25.41 29.96 -27.35
N ASN A 564 -26.25 30.77 -26.70
CA ASN A 564 -25.83 31.90 -25.86
C ASN A 564 -25.14 31.48 -24.54
N ASN A 565 -24.99 30.18 -24.31
CA ASN A 565 -24.36 29.62 -23.12
C ASN A 565 -22.88 29.37 -23.35
N SER A 566 -22.08 29.37 -22.26
CA SER A 566 -20.67 28.98 -22.34
C SER A 566 -20.48 27.57 -22.92
N LEU A 567 -19.35 27.33 -23.62
CA LEU A 567 -18.99 26.02 -24.17
C LEU A 567 -19.05 24.90 -23.12
N LYS A 568 -18.75 25.20 -21.86
CA LYS A 568 -18.86 24.26 -20.75
C LYS A 568 -20.28 23.73 -20.57
N ILE A 569 -21.28 24.62 -20.61
CA ILE A 569 -22.69 24.25 -20.46
C ILE A 569 -23.15 23.48 -21.70
N LEU A 570 -22.78 23.96 -22.89
CA LEU A 570 -23.15 23.33 -24.16
C LEU A 570 -22.59 21.90 -24.29
N LEU A 571 -21.34 21.65 -23.89
CA LEU A 571 -20.75 20.31 -23.89
C LEU A 571 -21.40 19.34 -22.88
N GLY A 572 -22.23 19.84 -21.96
CA GLY A 572 -23.11 19.01 -21.14
C GLY A 572 -24.21 18.32 -21.96
N GLN A 573 -24.58 18.89 -23.12
CA GLN A 573 -25.64 18.40 -23.98
C GLN A 573 -25.12 17.43 -25.04
N GLU A 574 -25.77 16.29 -25.18
CA GLU A 574 -25.33 15.23 -26.09
C GLU A 574 -25.32 15.66 -27.56
N LYS A 575 -26.39 16.33 -28.03
CA LYS A 575 -26.48 16.82 -29.41
C LYS A 575 -25.31 17.73 -29.76
N PHE A 576 -24.93 18.63 -28.85
CA PHE A 576 -23.78 19.52 -29.06
C PHE A 576 -22.46 18.75 -29.11
N ARG A 577 -22.26 17.73 -28.26
CA ARG A 577 -21.07 16.86 -28.33
C ARG A 577 -20.98 16.13 -29.68
N ILE A 578 -22.10 15.64 -30.21
CA ILE A 578 -22.16 14.99 -31.54
C ILE A 578 -21.75 16.00 -32.63
N PHE A 579 -22.29 17.21 -32.58
CA PHE A 579 -21.89 18.29 -33.49
C PHE A 579 -20.40 18.63 -33.41
N CYS A 580 -19.85 18.77 -32.20
CA CYS A 580 -18.42 19.01 -32.01
C CYS A 580 -17.56 17.91 -32.67
N ARG A 581 -17.95 16.63 -32.53
CA ARG A 581 -17.25 15.53 -33.20
C ARG A 581 -17.31 15.66 -34.72
N PHE A 582 -18.48 15.96 -35.26
CA PHE A 582 -18.66 16.18 -36.69
C PHE A 582 -17.75 17.31 -37.21
N VAL A 583 -17.75 18.47 -36.56
CA VAL A 583 -16.92 19.61 -36.96
C VAL A 583 -15.44 19.26 -36.93
N ILE A 584 -14.95 18.65 -35.85
CA ILE A 584 -13.53 18.31 -35.71
C ILE A 584 -13.13 17.23 -36.73
N GLN A 585 -13.98 16.23 -36.98
CA GLN A 585 -13.73 15.22 -38.01
C GLN A 585 -13.66 15.85 -39.41
N SER A 586 -14.59 16.74 -39.73
CA SER A 586 -14.61 17.43 -41.03
C SER A 586 -13.37 18.32 -41.21
N LEU A 587 -12.94 19.04 -40.16
CA LEU A 587 -11.70 19.80 -40.19
C LEU A 587 -10.46 18.92 -40.36
N LEU A 588 -10.44 17.73 -39.74
CA LEU A 588 -9.36 16.77 -39.93
C LEU A 588 -9.28 16.27 -41.37
N ASN A 589 -10.43 16.01 -42.01
CA ASN A 589 -10.47 15.60 -43.41
C ASN A 589 -9.96 16.72 -44.33
N LEU A 590 -10.38 17.97 -44.10
CA LEU A 590 -9.91 19.12 -44.86
C LEU A 590 -8.39 19.30 -44.79
N GLU A 591 -7.76 19.01 -43.65
CA GLU A 591 -6.30 19.10 -43.49
C GLU A 591 -5.52 17.92 -44.08
N ILE A 592 -6.19 16.83 -44.48
CA ILE A 592 -5.55 15.70 -45.17
C ILE A 592 -5.57 15.93 -46.69
N GLU A 593 -6.57 16.66 -47.19
CA GLU A 593 -6.74 16.99 -48.61
C GLU A 593 -5.88 18.19 -49.07
N THR A 594 -5.37 18.99 -48.12
CA THR A 594 -4.41 20.10 -48.32
C THR A 594 -3.00 19.71 -47.96
#